data_AF-A0A7C5QTN8-F1
#
_entry.id   AF-A0A7C5QTN8-F1
#
_cell.length_a   1.000
_cell.length_b   1.000
_cell.length_c   1.000
_cell.angle_alpha   90.00
_cell.angle_beta   90.00
_cell.angle_gamma   90.00
#
_symmetry.space_group_name_H-M   'P 1'
#
loop_
_entity.id
_entity.type
_entity.pdbx_description
1 polymer ?
#
loop_
_entity_poly.entity_id
_entity_poly.type
_entity_poly.pdbx_seq_one_letter_code
_entity_poly.pdbx_strand_id
1 'polypeptide(L)'
;MRLNNLSPRPGAKHRKKRVGCGESSGHGKTSGRGGKGQTARSGGSIRLGFEGGQMPLLRRIPKRGFNNKSFATRFATVNVGDLNRLFEDGATVTPETLAERGLPLRKSAGVKVLGDGELSKKLTVKAQAFSATAKEKIGKAGGACEELPMPVIHHKTETK
;
A
#
# COMPACT_ATOMS: atom_id res chain seq x y z
N MET A 1 -30.51 11.00 21.36
CA MET A 1 -30.70 11.64 20.03
C MET A 1 -32.05 11.22 19.48
N ARG A 2 -32.85 12.16 18.94
CA ARG A 2 -34.11 11.84 18.26
C ARG A 2 -33.87 11.82 16.75
N LEU A 3 -34.60 10.98 16.01
CA LEU A 3 -34.39 10.78 14.56
C LEU A 3 -34.51 12.08 13.75
N ASN A 4 -35.34 13.02 14.18
CA ASN A 4 -35.57 14.32 13.55
C ASN A 4 -34.41 15.32 13.68
N ASN A 5 -33.45 15.06 14.58
CA ASN A 5 -32.31 15.95 14.82
C ASN A 5 -31.01 15.41 14.22
N LEU A 6 -31.08 14.34 13.42
CA LEU A 6 -29.93 13.77 12.74
C LEU A 6 -29.69 14.50 11.41
N SER A 7 -28.58 15.21 11.31
CA SER A 7 -28.09 15.78 10.06
C SER A 7 -26.64 15.34 9.82
N PRO A 8 -26.23 15.13 8.55
CA PRO A 8 -24.82 14.91 8.25
C PRO A 8 -24.00 16.14 8.64
N ARG A 9 -22.72 15.94 8.95
CA ARG A 9 -21.79 17.06 9.17
C ARG A 9 -21.75 17.94 7.91
N PRO A 10 -21.69 19.28 8.04
CA PRO A 10 -21.53 20.16 6.89
C PRO A 10 -20.35 19.72 6.00
N GLY A 11 -20.58 19.62 4.69
CA GLY A 11 -19.57 19.14 3.72
C GLY A 11 -19.48 17.61 3.56
N ALA A 12 -20.12 16.80 4.42
CA ALA A 12 -20.09 15.35 4.25
C ALA A 12 -20.88 14.85 3.03
N LYS A 13 -21.88 15.62 2.56
CA LYS A 13 -22.70 15.27 1.40
C LYS A 13 -22.91 16.47 0.48
N HIS A 14 -22.41 16.38 -0.74
CA HIS A 14 -22.66 17.35 -1.80
C HIS A 14 -23.82 16.91 -2.70
N ARG A 15 -24.61 17.88 -3.18
CA ARG A 15 -25.70 17.64 -4.12
C ARG A 15 -25.13 17.17 -5.47
N LYS A 16 -25.65 16.06 -6.01
CA LYS A 16 -25.31 15.62 -7.37
C LYS A 16 -25.83 16.63 -8.40
N LYS A 17 -24.98 16.97 -9.36
CA LYS A 17 -25.33 17.81 -10.50
C LYS A 17 -26.30 17.06 -11.42
N ARG A 18 -27.48 17.63 -11.64
CA ARG A 18 -28.46 17.15 -12.63
C ARG A 18 -28.27 17.97 -13.91
N VAL A 19 -28.01 17.29 -15.03
CA VAL A 19 -27.77 17.92 -16.34
C VAL A 19 -29.04 17.87 -17.20
N GLY A 20 -29.18 18.78 -18.16
CA GLY A 20 -30.35 18.83 -19.06
C GLY A 20 -31.63 19.42 -18.46
N CYS A 21 -31.57 20.03 -17.27
CA CYS A 21 -32.72 20.63 -16.58
C CYS A 21 -32.80 22.15 -16.80
N GLY A 22 -32.94 22.60 -18.05
CA GLY A 22 -33.09 24.02 -18.39
C GLY A 22 -31.80 24.85 -18.32
N GLU A 23 -31.81 26.03 -18.94
CA GLU A 23 -30.60 26.85 -19.14
C GLU A 23 -30.10 27.49 -17.84
N SER A 24 -31.01 27.90 -16.94
CA SER A 24 -30.68 28.48 -15.63
C SER A 24 -29.82 27.55 -14.75
N SER A 25 -29.86 26.23 -14.98
CA SER A 25 -28.99 25.26 -14.30
C SER A 25 -27.51 25.34 -14.68
N GLY A 26 -27.14 26.14 -15.70
CA GLY A 26 -25.80 26.22 -16.29
C GLY A 26 -25.41 25.02 -17.17
N HIS A 27 -26.27 23.99 -17.24
CA HIS A 27 -25.99 22.72 -17.91
C HIS A 27 -27.18 22.22 -18.74
N GLY A 28 -28.04 23.14 -19.18
CA GLY A 28 -29.24 22.82 -19.96
C GLY A 28 -28.90 22.41 -21.39
N LYS A 29 -28.46 23.37 -22.20
CA LYS A 29 -28.42 23.26 -23.67
C LYS A 29 -27.67 22.05 -24.21
N THR A 30 -26.47 21.78 -23.69
CA THR A 30 -25.60 20.69 -24.17
C THR A 30 -25.25 19.68 -23.08
N SER A 31 -25.82 19.81 -21.88
CA SER A 31 -25.46 18.97 -20.72
C SER A 31 -23.96 18.92 -20.43
N GLY A 32 -23.21 19.95 -20.81
CA GLY A 32 -21.75 20.03 -20.66
C GLY A 32 -20.94 19.22 -21.69
N ARG A 33 -21.59 18.68 -22.74
CA ARG A 33 -20.93 17.88 -23.80
C ARG A 33 -20.48 18.70 -25.01
N GLY A 34 -20.88 19.97 -25.11
CA GLY A 34 -20.52 20.83 -26.24
C GLY A 34 -21.33 20.56 -27.51
N GLY A 35 -20.71 20.82 -28.66
CA GLY A 35 -21.33 20.71 -29.98
C GLY A 35 -21.47 19.28 -30.51
N LYS A 36 -21.71 19.15 -31.82
CA LYS A 36 -21.87 17.84 -32.48
C LYS A 36 -20.50 17.19 -32.68
N GLY A 37 -20.25 16.07 -32.02
CA GLY A 37 -19.01 15.28 -32.14
C GLY A 37 -19.17 13.88 -31.57
N GLN A 38 -18.16 13.01 -31.74
CA GLN A 38 -18.22 11.61 -31.29
C GLN A 38 -18.55 11.50 -29.79
N THR A 39 -17.90 12.28 -28.93
CA THR A 39 -18.11 12.29 -27.46
C THR A 39 -19.45 12.85 -27.02
N ALA A 40 -20.15 13.60 -27.89
CA ALA A 40 -21.48 14.13 -27.60
C ALA A 40 -22.58 13.07 -27.82
N ARG A 41 -22.34 12.05 -28.65
CA ARG A 41 -23.31 11.00 -28.98
C ARG A 41 -23.52 10.01 -27.83
N SER A 42 -24.69 9.36 -27.80
CA SER A 42 -24.93 8.27 -26.86
C SER A 42 -23.99 7.10 -27.16
N GLY A 43 -23.36 6.52 -26.15
CA GLY A 43 -22.32 5.48 -26.31
C GLY A 43 -21.00 5.96 -26.93
N GLY A 44 -20.90 7.25 -27.27
CA GLY A 44 -19.70 7.85 -27.85
C GLY A 44 -18.57 7.95 -26.83
N SER A 45 -17.63 7.02 -26.88
CA SER A 45 -16.42 7.05 -26.05
C SER A 45 -15.20 6.75 -26.90
N ILE A 46 -14.09 7.37 -26.54
CA ILE A 46 -12.78 7.07 -27.11
C ILE A 46 -12.09 6.14 -26.12
N ARG A 47 -11.55 5.02 -26.61
CA ARG A 47 -10.80 4.09 -25.77
C ARG A 47 -9.67 4.83 -25.06
N LEU A 48 -9.52 4.62 -23.75
CA LEU A 48 -8.43 5.20 -22.99
C LEU A 48 -7.07 4.80 -23.61
N GLY A 49 -6.29 5.79 -24.04
CA GLY A 49 -5.02 5.59 -24.74
C GLY A 49 -5.10 5.50 -26.27
N PHE A 50 -6.25 5.79 -26.89
CA PHE A 50 -6.34 5.96 -28.34
C PHE A 50 -5.98 7.39 -28.77
N GLU A 51 -5.06 7.53 -29.72
CA GLU A 51 -4.49 8.81 -30.18
C GLU A 51 -4.90 9.12 -31.64
N GLY A 52 -6.17 8.88 -32.00
CA GLY A 52 -6.69 9.30 -33.31
C GLY A 52 -6.15 8.55 -34.53
N GLY A 53 -5.61 7.35 -34.34
CA GLY A 53 -4.97 6.55 -35.40
C GLY A 53 -3.43 6.58 -35.35
N GLN A 54 -2.84 7.49 -34.57
CA GLN A 54 -1.43 7.42 -34.22
C GLN A 54 -1.14 6.15 -33.40
N MET A 55 0.08 5.61 -33.53
CA MET A 55 0.54 4.54 -32.64
C MET A 55 0.52 5.01 -31.18
N PRO A 56 -0.29 4.38 -30.30
CA PRO A 56 -0.41 4.80 -28.90
C PRO A 56 0.92 4.80 -28.15
N LEU A 57 1.08 5.71 -27.19
CA LEU A 57 2.27 5.80 -26.35
C LEU A 57 2.68 4.45 -25.71
N LEU A 58 1.70 3.66 -25.24
CA LEU A 58 1.95 2.33 -24.66
C LEU A 58 2.66 1.36 -25.63
N ARG A 59 2.48 1.54 -26.94
CA ARG A 59 3.14 0.73 -27.97
C ARG A 59 4.48 1.33 -28.43
N ARG A 60 4.63 2.66 -28.32
CA ARG A 60 5.87 3.35 -28.68
C ARG A 60 6.98 3.14 -27.65
N ILE A 61 6.61 3.04 -26.37
CA ILE A 61 7.57 2.82 -25.29
C ILE A 61 7.99 1.34 -25.29
N PRO A 62 9.30 1.03 -25.32
CA PRO A 62 9.77 -0.35 -25.26
C PRO A 62 9.44 -0.98 -23.90
N LYS A 63 8.95 -2.22 -23.92
CA LYS A 63 8.82 -3.02 -22.69
C LYS A 63 10.20 -3.52 -22.28
N ARG A 64 10.63 -3.19 -21.07
CA ARG A 64 11.95 -3.60 -20.56
C ARG A 64 11.84 -4.82 -19.64
N GLY A 65 12.49 -5.91 -20.04
CA GLY A 65 12.81 -7.05 -19.19
C GLY A 65 11.63 -7.91 -18.71
N PHE A 66 11.98 -9.03 -18.08
CA PHE A 66 11.04 -9.88 -17.36
C PHE A 66 10.82 -9.34 -15.94
N ASN A 67 9.58 -9.33 -15.46
CA ASN A 67 9.23 -8.86 -14.12
C ASN A 67 8.88 -10.06 -13.21
N ASN A 68 9.69 -10.29 -12.17
CA ASN A 68 9.48 -11.36 -11.19
C ASN A 68 8.55 -10.95 -10.01
N LYS A 69 7.77 -9.87 -10.13
CA LYS A 69 6.98 -9.29 -9.02
C LYS A 69 6.00 -10.26 -8.33
N SER A 70 5.56 -11.31 -9.03
CA SER A 70 4.64 -12.33 -8.51
C SER A 70 5.32 -13.45 -7.72
N PHE A 71 6.59 -13.79 -8.03
CA PHE A 71 7.32 -14.87 -7.35
C PHE A 71 8.43 -14.34 -6.43
N ALA A 72 8.71 -13.04 -6.45
CA ALA A 72 9.67 -12.43 -5.55
C ALA A 72 9.21 -12.55 -4.09
N THR A 73 10.05 -13.16 -3.25
CA THR A 73 9.87 -13.18 -1.80
C THR A 73 9.89 -11.76 -1.26
N ARG A 74 8.78 -11.34 -0.65
CA ARG A 74 8.66 -10.03 -0.03
C ARG A 74 8.84 -10.15 1.47
N PHE A 75 9.72 -9.30 1.98
CA PHE A 75 9.92 -9.14 3.42
C PHE A 75 9.17 -7.93 3.93
N ALA A 76 8.62 -8.03 5.14
CA ALA A 76 8.31 -6.86 5.95
C ALA A 76 9.64 -6.31 6.50
N THR A 77 9.98 -5.09 6.12
CA THR A 77 11.22 -4.44 6.55
C THR A 77 11.03 -3.72 7.87
N VAL A 78 11.95 -3.94 8.81
CA VAL A 78 11.97 -3.27 10.13
C VAL A 78 13.36 -2.70 10.37
N ASN A 79 13.46 -1.45 10.79
CA ASN A 79 14.76 -0.82 11.04
C ASN A 79 15.18 -0.96 12.51
N VAL A 80 16.50 -0.95 12.76
CA VAL A 80 17.03 -1.01 14.13
C VAL A 80 16.61 0.20 14.99
N GLY A 81 16.39 1.37 14.40
CA GLY A 81 15.83 2.53 15.11
C GLY A 81 14.42 2.29 15.65
N ASP A 82 13.57 1.59 14.89
CA ASP A 82 12.22 1.22 15.34
C ASP A 82 12.28 0.23 16.50
N LEU A 83 13.23 -0.71 16.47
CA LEU A 83 13.47 -1.64 17.57
C LEU A 83 13.89 -0.91 18.85
N ASN A 84 14.78 0.08 18.72
CA ASN A 84 15.24 0.88 19.86
C ASN A 84 14.10 1.70 20.49
N ARG A 85 13.17 2.21 19.67
CA ARG A 85 11.98 2.96 20.16
C ARG A 85 10.97 2.03 20.83
N LEU A 86 10.73 0.87 20.22
CA LEU A 86 9.62 0.02 20.62
C LEU A 86 9.97 -0.88 21.79
N PHE A 87 11.21 -1.38 21.90
CA PHE A 87 11.60 -2.39 22.89
C PHE A 87 12.48 -1.82 24.01
N GLU A 88 12.48 -2.50 25.15
CA GLU A 88 13.35 -2.21 26.30
C GLU A 88 14.61 -3.08 26.27
N ASP A 89 15.59 -2.74 27.09
CA ASP A 89 16.85 -3.48 27.19
C ASP A 89 16.62 -4.93 27.63
N GLY A 90 17.25 -5.89 26.97
CA GLY A 90 17.11 -7.33 27.22
C GLY A 90 15.87 -7.99 26.59
N ALA A 91 15.03 -7.24 25.86
CA ALA A 91 13.82 -7.80 25.27
C ALA A 91 14.11 -8.77 24.11
N THR A 92 13.30 -9.82 24.01
CA THR A 92 13.28 -10.72 22.84
C THR A 92 12.32 -10.18 21.78
N VAL A 93 12.86 -9.83 20.61
CA VAL A 93 12.09 -9.34 19.46
C VAL A 93 11.77 -10.53 18.57
N THR A 94 10.49 -10.84 18.41
CA THR A 94 9.97 -11.87 17.50
C THR A 94 8.97 -11.25 16.52
N PRO A 95 8.64 -11.91 15.41
CA PRO A 95 7.61 -11.42 14.49
C PRO A 95 6.26 -11.19 15.18
N GLU A 96 5.93 -11.97 16.21
CA GLU A 96 4.70 -11.85 16.99
C GLU A 96 4.72 -10.60 17.87
N THR A 97 5.81 -10.38 18.62
CA THR A 97 5.92 -9.19 19.49
C THR A 97 6.01 -7.89 18.70
N LEU A 98 6.52 -7.94 17.47
CA LEU A 98 6.49 -6.81 16.54
C LEU A 98 5.06 -6.50 16.06
N ALA A 99 4.24 -7.53 15.80
CA ALA A 99 2.86 -7.37 15.38
C ALA A 99 1.98 -6.79 16.50
N GLU A 100 2.18 -7.27 17.74
CA GLU A 100 1.51 -6.73 18.94
C GLU A 100 1.83 -5.25 19.16
N ARG A 101 3.07 -4.84 18.89
CA ARG A 101 3.51 -3.44 18.99
C ARG A 101 3.10 -2.57 17.79
N GLY A 102 2.23 -3.10 16.91
CA GLY A 102 1.59 -2.34 15.85
C GLY A 102 2.41 -2.22 14.55
N LEU A 103 3.50 -2.99 14.37
CA LEU A 103 4.11 -3.06 13.05
C LEU A 103 3.22 -3.89 12.10
N PRO A 104 2.85 -3.34 10.93
CA PRO A 104 1.99 -4.03 9.98
C PRO A 104 2.75 -5.17 9.28
N LEU A 105 2.80 -6.31 9.94
CA LEU A 105 3.38 -7.54 9.42
C LEU A 105 2.32 -8.30 8.62
N ARG A 106 2.61 -8.52 7.34
CA ARG A 106 1.81 -9.46 6.56
C ARG A 106 2.15 -10.86 7.02
N LYS A 107 1.14 -11.65 7.42
CA LYS A 107 1.31 -13.06 7.85
C LYS A 107 2.07 -13.92 6.84
N SER A 108 2.00 -13.58 5.55
CA SER A 108 2.67 -14.29 4.45
C SER A 108 4.07 -13.77 4.12
N ALA A 109 4.56 -12.72 4.78
CA ALA A 109 5.85 -12.11 4.51
C ALA A 109 6.78 -12.34 5.71
N GLY A 110 7.98 -12.89 5.46
CA GLY A 110 9.02 -12.92 6.48
C GLY A 110 9.46 -11.52 6.90
N VAL A 111 10.13 -11.38 8.02
CA VAL A 111 10.66 -10.13 8.55
C VAL A 111 12.13 -9.99 8.17
N LYS A 112 12.49 -8.84 7.59
CA LYS A 112 13.88 -8.47 7.36
C LYS A 112 14.26 -7.26 8.19
N VAL A 113 15.30 -7.39 9.00
CA VAL A 113 15.83 -6.30 9.81
C VAL A 113 16.89 -5.53 9.02
N LEU A 114 16.75 -4.21 8.99
CA LEU A 114 17.61 -3.28 8.26
C LEU A 114 18.33 -2.34 9.23
N GLY A 115 19.51 -1.89 8.84
CA GLY A 115 20.44 -1.14 9.71
C GLY A 115 20.21 0.37 9.77
N ASP A 116 19.02 0.89 9.50
CA ASP A 116 18.76 2.33 9.60
C ASP A 116 18.44 2.76 11.05
N GLY A 117 18.97 3.91 11.47
CA GLY A 117 18.89 4.40 12.86
C GLY A 117 19.96 3.85 13.81
N GLU A 118 19.86 4.27 15.08
CA GLU A 118 20.78 3.88 16.16
C GLU A 118 20.12 2.89 17.12
N LEU A 119 20.91 1.94 17.62
CA LEU A 119 20.49 0.95 18.59
C LEU A 119 21.40 1.03 19.82
N SER A 120 20.82 1.49 20.92
CA SER A 120 21.50 1.61 22.22
C SER A 120 21.21 0.44 23.17
N LYS A 121 20.14 -0.31 22.88
CA LYS A 121 19.62 -1.38 23.73
C LYS A 121 20.10 -2.75 23.24
N LYS A 122 20.43 -3.63 24.18
CA LYS A 122 20.71 -5.05 23.99
C LYS A 122 19.41 -5.76 23.67
N LEU A 123 19.25 -6.21 22.44
CA LEU A 123 18.04 -6.94 22.01
C LEU A 123 18.44 -8.30 21.45
N THR A 124 17.63 -9.32 21.76
CA THR A 124 17.71 -10.62 21.11
C THR A 124 16.70 -10.64 19.98
N VAL A 125 17.16 -10.46 18.74
CA VAL A 125 16.29 -10.28 17.57
C VAL A 125 16.19 -11.59 16.79
N LYS A 126 14.97 -12.13 16.72
CA LYS A 126 14.63 -13.32 15.93
C LYS A 126 13.87 -12.90 14.67
N ALA A 127 14.49 -13.03 13.50
CA ALA A 127 13.88 -12.63 12.22
C ALA A 127 14.35 -13.53 11.08
N GLN A 128 13.69 -13.46 9.93
CA GLN A 128 13.96 -14.33 8.78
C GLN A 128 15.17 -13.86 7.95
N ALA A 129 15.53 -12.58 8.02
CA ALA A 129 16.70 -12.03 7.34
C ALA A 129 17.22 -10.77 8.03
N PHE A 130 18.53 -10.51 7.88
CA PHE A 130 19.18 -9.31 8.40
C PHE A 130 20.08 -8.68 7.33
N SER A 131 20.17 -7.35 7.28
CA SER A 131 21.24 -6.68 6.50
C SER A 131 22.59 -6.79 7.24
N ALA A 132 23.70 -6.72 6.51
CA ALA A 132 25.04 -6.72 7.10
C ALA A 132 25.19 -5.60 8.15
N THR A 133 24.75 -4.39 7.80
CA THR A 133 24.74 -3.22 8.69
C THR A 133 23.87 -3.41 9.93
N ALA A 134 22.78 -4.16 9.85
CA ALA A 134 21.93 -4.45 11.01
C ALA A 134 22.64 -5.42 11.97
N LYS A 135 23.26 -6.49 11.45
CA LYS A 135 24.03 -7.46 12.25
C LYS A 135 25.16 -6.75 13.01
N GLU A 136 25.88 -5.86 12.35
CA GLU A 136 26.94 -5.07 12.98
C GLU A 136 26.43 -4.17 14.09
N LYS A 137 25.33 -3.43 13.86
CA LYS A 137 24.75 -2.52 14.88
C LYS A 137 24.18 -3.27 16.07
N ILE A 138 23.51 -4.40 15.85
CA ILE A 138 22.98 -5.26 16.92
C ILE A 138 24.14 -5.88 17.73
N GLY A 139 25.18 -6.36 17.06
CA GLY A 139 26.38 -6.88 17.72
C GLY A 139 27.12 -5.81 18.54
N LYS A 140 27.26 -4.58 18.01
CA LYS A 140 27.86 -3.44 18.75
C LYS A 140 27.06 -3.07 20.00
N ALA A 141 25.74 -3.18 19.96
CA ALA A 141 24.89 -2.98 21.12
C ALA A 141 24.97 -4.16 22.13
N GLY A 142 25.63 -5.26 21.78
CA GLY A 142 25.73 -6.47 22.62
C GLY A 142 24.50 -7.38 22.54
N GLY A 143 23.69 -7.25 21.49
CA GLY A 143 22.52 -8.09 21.21
C GLY A 143 22.85 -9.34 20.39
N ALA A 144 21.87 -10.22 20.24
CA ALA A 144 21.98 -11.45 19.46
C ALA A 144 21.03 -11.44 18.25
N CYS A 145 21.50 -11.97 17.12
CA CYS A 145 20.69 -12.14 15.90
C CYS A 145 20.44 -13.63 15.66
N GLU A 146 19.18 -14.05 15.73
CA GLU A 146 18.76 -15.42 15.40
C GLU A 146 17.96 -15.43 14.09
N GLU A 147 18.42 -16.23 13.12
CA GLU A 147 17.72 -16.41 11.85
C GLU A 147 16.67 -17.51 11.95
N LEU A 148 15.40 -17.14 11.73
CA LEU A 148 14.27 -18.07 11.69
C LEU A 148 14.02 -18.56 10.26
N PRO A 149 13.54 -19.81 10.08
CA PRO A 149 13.11 -20.27 8.76
C PRO A 149 11.94 -19.43 8.23
N MET A 150 11.79 -19.41 6.91
CA MET A 150 10.66 -18.71 6.28
C MET A 150 9.33 -19.31 6.75
N PRO A 151 8.31 -18.48 7.02
CA PRO A 151 7.00 -19.00 7.36
C PRO A 151 6.44 -19.81 6.19
N VAL A 152 6.09 -21.08 6.46
CA VAL A 152 5.42 -21.94 5.47
C VAL A 152 4.02 -21.39 5.24
N ILE A 153 3.73 -20.98 4.01
CA ILE A 153 2.39 -20.54 3.64
C ILE A 153 1.53 -21.80 3.53
N HIS A 154 0.87 -22.18 4.63
CA HIS A 154 -0.25 -23.10 4.55
C HIS A 154 -1.39 -22.34 3.86
N HIS A 155 -1.55 -22.58 2.55
CA HIS A 155 -2.81 -22.28 1.89
C HIS A 155 -3.87 -23.10 2.63
N LYS A 156 -4.66 -22.46 3.50
CA LYS A 156 -5.85 -23.10 4.04
C LYS A 156 -6.71 -23.46 2.83
N THR A 157 -6.69 -24.72 2.43
CA THR A 157 -7.76 -25.30 1.64
C THR A 157 -8.95 -25.34 2.57
N GLU A 158 -9.65 -24.21 2.70
CA GLU A 158 -11.00 -24.18 3.23
C GLU A 158 -11.86 -24.93 2.22
N THR A 159 -11.93 -26.25 2.39
CA THR A 159 -12.95 -27.11 1.82
C THR A 159 -14.30 -26.52 2.22
N LYS A 160 -15.07 -26.10 1.21
CA LYS A 160 -16.52 -25.92 1.34
C LYS A 160 -17.19 -27.27 1.58
#